data_AF-A0AAW6LM42-F1
#
_entry.id   AF-A0AAW6LM42-F1
#
_cell.length_a   1.000
_cell.length_b   1.000
_cell.length_c   1.000
_cell.angle_alpha   90.00
_cell.angle_beta   90.00
_cell.angle_gamma   90.00
#
_symmetry.space_group_name_H-M   'P 1'
#
loop_
_entity.id
_entity.type
_entity.pdbx_description
1 polymer ?
#
loop_
_entity_poly.entity_id
_entity_poly.type
_entity_poly.pdbx_seq_one_letter_code
_entity_poly.pdbx_strand_id
1 'polypeptide(L)'
;MADGTDFPPYLKLYFLLGDPSEPQKRWNFTVTGGTATLVVESEEVAQVPVRTKYWLMLEDTSVTPTRQRELQTGAVKKVNA
;
A
#
# COMPACT_ATOMS: atom_id res chain seq x y z
N MET A 1 19.84 -5.52 -17.66
CA MET A 1 18.50 -6.13 -17.66
C MET A 1 18.12 -6.25 -16.20
N ALA A 2 16.95 -5.78 -15.77
CA ALA A 2 16.57 -5.89 -14.36
C ALA A 2 16.33 -7.37 -14.04
N ASP A 3 17.15 -7.93 -13.17
CA ASP A 3 17.32 -9.34 -12.82
C ASP A 3 16.12 -9.90 -12.03
N GLY A 4 15.01 -9.14 -11.96
CA GLY A 4 13.87 -9.42 -11.08
C GLY A 4 14.15 -9.19 -9.60
N THR A 5 15.37 -8.80 -9.22
CA THR A 5 15.78 -8.66 -7.82
C THR A 5 15.59 -7.27 -7.24
N ASP A 6 15.45 -6.22 -8.06
CA ASP A 6 15.28 -4.84 -7.58
C ASP A 6 13.94 -4.27 -8.02
N PHE A 7 13.18 -3.74 -7.07
CA PHE A 7 11.99 -2.95 -7.33
C PHE A 7 12.41 -1.59 -7.90
N PRO A 8 11.94 -1.22 -9.10
CA PRO A 8 12.38 0.02 -9.73
C PRO A 8 12.09 1.26 -8.86
N PRO A 9 12.99 2.24 -8.79
CA PRO A 9 12.87 3.39 -7.89
C PRO A 9 11.71 4.34 -8.23
N TYR A 10 11.17 4.24 -9.44
CA TYR A 10 9.99 4.99 -9.90
C TYR A 10 8.67 4.26 -9.63
N LEU A 11 8.74 3.01 -9.14
CA LEU A 11 7.57 2.31 -8.65
C LEU A 11 7.40 2.56 -7.16
N LYS A 12 6.16 2.73 -6.72
CA LYS A 12 5.80 2.87 -5.31
C LYS A 12 4.69 1.89 -4.96
N LEU A 13 4.83 1.21 -3.83
CA LEU A 13 3.81 0.32 -3.29
C LEU A 13 3.21 0.95 -2.03
N TYR A 14 1.88 0.97 -1.91
CA TYR A 14 1.21 1.54 -0.74
C TYR A 14 -0.17 0.93 -0.52
N PHE A 15 -0.63 0.97 0.72
CA PHE A 15 -2.03 0.77 1.07
C PHE A 15 -2.79 2.09 1.07
N LEU A 16 -4.04 2.06 0.60
CA LEU A 16 -5.08 3.03 0.93
C LEU A 16 -6.09 2.34 1.84
N LEU A 17 -6.41 2.95 2.99
CA LEU A 17 -7.39 2.45 3.95
C LEU A 17 -8.49 3.49 4.16
N GLY A 18 -9.75 3.05 4.17
CA GLY A 18 -10.92 3.93 4.31
C GLY A 18 -11.82 3.91 3.08
N ASP A 19 -12.87 4.71 3.04
CA ASP A 19 -13.77 4.74 1.89
C ASP A 19 -13.18 5.61 0.74
N PRO A 20 -13.22 5.17 -0.53
CA PRO A 20 -12.75 5.97 -1.65
C PRO A 20 -13.50 7.29 -1.86
N SER A 21 -14.70 7.46 -1.28
CA SER A 21 -15.41 8.74 -1.31
C SER A 21 -14.92 9.74 -0.24
N GLU A 22 -14.05 9.31 0.68
CA GLU A 22 -13.53 10.11 1.79
C GLU A 22 -12.00 10.19 1.74
N PRO A 23 -11.37 11.11 2.49
CA PRO A 23 -9.92 11.10 2.66
C PRO A 23 -9.42 9.76 3.21
N GLN A 24 -8.69 9.02 2.38
CA GLN A 24 -8.14 7.71 2.75
C GLN A 24 -6.78 7.85 3.44
N LYS A 25 -6.53 6.94 4.37
CA LYS A 25 -5.23 6.81 5.01
C LYS A 25 -4.27 6.07 4.09
N ARG A 26 -3.09 6.65 3.83
CA ARG A 26 -2.07 6.05 2.97
C ARG A 26 -0.89 5.53 3.79
N TRP A 27 -0.58 4.25 3.64
CA TRP A 27 0.61 3.62 4.24
C TRP A 27 1.56 3.18 3.15
N ASN A 28 2.74 3.80 3.08
CA ASN A 28 3.72 3.51 2.04
C ASN A 28 4.67 2.40 2.48
N PHE A 29 4.98 1.48 1.57
CA PHE A 29 6.06 0.53 1.80
C PHE A 29 7.41 1.21 1.57
N THR A 30 8.38 0.87 2.42
CA THR A 30 9.80 1.09 2.11
C THR A 30 10.27 -0.08 1.27
N VAL A 31 10.80 0.20 0.08
CA VAL A 31 11.31 -0.84 -0.80
C VAL A 31 12.82 -0.69 -0.94
N THR A 32 13.53 -1.75 -0.56
CA THR A 32 14.99 -1.83 -0.66
C THR A 32 15.35 -3.07 -1.45
N GLY A 33 15.92 -2.87 -2.63
CA GLY A 33 16.05 -3.91 -3.64
C GLY A 33 14.72 -4.59 -3.93
N GLY A 34 14.64 -5.91 -3.77
CA GLY A 34 13.44 -6.71 -4.04
C GLY A 34 12.50 -6.88 -2.85
N THR A 35 12.80 -6.26 -1.71
CA THR A 35 12.03 -6.44 -0.47
C THR A 35 11.19 -5.20 -0.17
N ALA A 36 9.87 -5.37 -0.09
CA ALA A 36 8.96 -4.35 0.39
C ALA A 36 8.66 -4.56 1.88
N THR A 37 8.92 -3.55 2.70
CA THR A 37 8.71 -3.58 4.15
C THR A 37 7.73 -2.48 4.54
N LEU A 38 6.82 -2.78 5.47
CA LEU A 38 5.89 -1.80 6.02
C LEU A 38 5.95 -1.89 7.55
N VAL A 39 6.25 -0.77 8.19
CA VAL A 39 6.24 -0.63 9.65
C VAL A 39 5.22 0.46 9.98
N VAL A 40 4.21 0.09 10.76
CA VAL A 40 3.16 0.98 11.24
C VAL A 40 3.02 0.76 12.73
N GLU A 41 2.87 1.83 13.50
CA GLU A 41 2.77 1.76 14.95
C GLU A 41 1.51 0.98 15.37
N SER A 42 1.62 0.21 16.46
CA SER A 42 0.51 -0.65 16.90
C SER A 42 -0.74 0.14 17.29
N GLU A 43 -0.58 1.33 17.88
CA GLU A 43 -1.68 2.24 18.22
C GLU A 43 -2.42 2.69 16.97
N GLU A 44 -1.67 2.98 15.91
CA GLU A 44 -2.21 3.40 14.63
C GLU A 44 -3.00 2.28 13.93
N VAL A 45 -2.49 1.04 14.00
CA VAL A 45 -3.21 -0.16 13.51
C VAL A 45 -4.45 -0.44 14.36
N ALA A 46 -4.38 -0.25 15.67
CA ALA A 46 -5.50 -0.49 16.58
C ALA A 46 -6.70 0.42 16.28
N GLN A 47 -6.44 1.67 15.87
CA GLN A 47 -7.46 2.63 15.48
C GLN A 47 -8.19 2.28 14.18
N VAL A 48 -7.67 1.37 13.35
CA VAL A 48 -8.35 0.95 12.12
C VAL A 48 -9.51 -0.01 12.47
N PRO A 49 -10.77 0.36 12.16
CA PRO A 49 -11.91 -0.52 12.42
C PRO A 49 -11.85 -1.82 11.62
N VAL A 50 -12.48 -2.88 12.17
CA VAL A 50 -12.72 -4.10 11.39
C VAL A 50 -13.67 -3.76 10.25
N ARG A 51 -13.48 -4.41 9.09
CA ARG A 51 -14.20 -4.16 7.83
C ARG A 51 -13.87 -2.85 7.12
N THR A 52 -12.96 -2.03 7.63
CA THR A 52 -12.42 -0.89 6.86
C THR A 52 -11.88 -1.40 5.53
N LYS A 53 -12.33 -0.80 4.43
CA LYS A 53 -11.89 -1.18 3.09
C LYS A 53 -10.42 -0.80 2.91
N TYR A 54 -9.68 -1.61 2.16
CA TYR A 54 -8.31 -1.31 1.78
C TYR A 54 -8.03 -1.66 0.32
N TRP A 55 -7.03 -0.97 -0.24
CA TRP A 55 -6.45 -1.21 -1.55
C TRP A 55 -4.94 -1.29 -1.43
N LEU A 56 -4.33 -2.35 -1.95
CA LEU A 56 -2.90 -2.40 -2.25
C LEU A 56 -2.69 -1.86 -3.66
N MET A 57 -1.91 -0.79 -3.77
CA MET A 57 -1.72 -0.03 -5.00
C MET A 57 -0.26 -0.02 -5.43
N LEU A 58 -0.05 -0.13 -6.74
CA LEU A 58 1.23 0.14 -7.41
C LEU A 58 1.11 1.45 -8.17
N GLU A 59 1.98 2.42 -7.87
CA GLU A 59 2.10 3.68 -8.60
C GLU A 59 3.40 3.72 -9.38
N ASP A 60 3.32 4.07 -10.66
CA ASP A 60 4.43 4.27 -11.57
C ASP A 60 4.57 5.77 -11.88
N THR A 61 5.64 6.36 -11.36
CA THR A 61 5.97 7.77 -11.54
C THR A 61 6.91 8.02 -12.72
N SER A 62 7.25 7.00 -13.51
CA SER A 62 8.07 7.18 -14.72
C SER A 62 7.28 7.73 -15.93
N VAL A 63 5.95 7.77 -15.81
CA VAL A 63 5.02 8.18 -16.87
C VAL A 63 4.10 9.31 -16.40
N THR A 64 3.63 10.12 -17.35
CA THR A 64 2.71 11.25 -17.11
C THR A 64 1.45 11.09 -17.97
N PRO A 65 0.23 11.11 -17.37
CA PRO A 65 -0.03 11.12 -15.93
C PRO A 65 0.50 9.85 -15.27
N THR A 66 0.73 9.93 -13.95
CA THR A 66 1.18 8.76 -13.18
C THR A 66 0.20 7.62 -13.36
N ARG A 67 0.73 6.41 -13.56
CA ARG A 67 -0.11 5.22 -13.68
C ARG A 67 -0.28 4.59 -12.31
N GLN A 68 -1.52 4.25 -11.97
CA GLN A 68 -1.84 3.52 -10.75
C GLN A 68 -2.53 2.22 -11.11
N ARG A 69 -2.16 1.15 -10.41
CA ARG A 69 -2.74 -0.18 -10.58
C ARG A 69 -3.15 -0.73 -9.23
N GLU A 70 -4.41 -1.14 -9.14
CA GLU A 70 -4.89 -1.95 -8.02
C GLU A 70 -4.30 -3.37 -8.14
N LEU A 71 -3.59 -3.80 -7.10
CA LEU A 71 -3.04 -5.15 -7.00
C LEU A 71 -3.95 -6.06 -6.19
N GLN A 72 -4.55 -5.52 -5.13
CA GLN A 72 -5.45 -6.25 -4.25
C GLN A 72 -6.41 -5.28 -3.56
N THR A 73 -7.64 -5.72 -3.35
CA THR A 73 -8.63 -5.04 -2.52
C THR A 73 -9.22 -5.97 -1.49
N GLY A 74 -9.71 -5.38 -0.40
CA GLY A 74 -10.40 -6.15 0.62
C GLY A 74 -10.88 -5.31 1.78
N ALA A 75 -11.12 -6.00 2.89
CA ALA A 75 -11.57 -5.41 4.13
C ALA A 75 -10.69 -5.90 5.29
N VAL A 76 -10.35 -5.00 6.20
CA VAL A 76 -9.52 -5.30 7.37
C VAL A 76 -10.17 -6.37 8.24
N LYS A 77 -9.41 -7.41 8.57
CA LYS A 77 -9.74 -8.42 9.56
C LYS A 77 -8.68 -8.37 10.65
N LYS A 78 -9.10 -8.39 11.92
CA LYS A 78 -8.20 -8.49 13.06
C LYS A 78 -8.19 -9.94 13.52
N VAL A 79 -6.99 -10.52 13.67
CA VAL A 79 -6.83 -11.94 14.03
C VAL A 79 -7.13 -12.19 15.51
N ASN A 80 -7.15 -11.15 16.36
CA ASN A 80 -7.41 -11.22 17.80
C ASN A 80 -8.35 -10.10 18.30
N ALA A 81 -9.38 -9.71 17.54
CA ALA A 81 -10.37 -8.72 17.99
C ALA A 81 -11.56 -9.35 18.70
#